data_AF-A0A6G3MLU9-F1
#
_entry.id   AF-A0A6G3MLU9-F1
#
_cell.length_a   1.000
_cell.length_b   1.000
_cell.length_c   1.000
_cell.angle_alpha   90.00
_cell.angle_beta   90.00
_cell.angle_gamma   90.00
#
_symmetry.space_group_name_H-M   'P 1'
#
loop_
_entity.id
_entity.type
_entity.pdbx_description
1 polymer ?
#
loop_
_entity_poly.entity_id
_entity_poly.type
_entity_poly.pdbx_seq_one_letter_code
_entity_poly.pdbx_strand_id
1 'polypeptide(L)'
;VPIGETPLKYKPGACANCGSVSHKKKDCLERPRKIGAKFTNKDLKPADYEQPVLKLDFEGKRDRWAGYDPRDYSNVVQEYETIEKTKQELKSKKLEEDILKGTSSVESLKVAIEPSYIKGNRIGRKC
;
A
#
# COMPACT_ATOMS: atom_id res chain seq x y z
N VAL A 1 10.13 27.80 -0.72
CA VAL A 1 10.22 27.03 0.54
C VAL A 1 10.67 25.66 0.10
N PRO A 2 11.69 25.05 0.73
CA PRO A 2 12.10 23.70 0.35
C PRO A 2 10.91 22.74 0.48
N ILE A 3 10.81 21.80 -0.45
CA ILE A 3 9.69 20.86 -0.55
C ILE A 3 9.67 20.01 0.74
N GLY A 4 8.54 19.99 1.46
CA GLY A 4 8.38 19.23 2.69
C GLY A 4 8.74 19.95 4.00
N GLU A 5 9.30 21.17 3.95
CA GLU A 5 9.60 21.93 5.17
C GLU A 5 8.39 22.74 5.69
N THR A 6 8.12 22.63 6.98
CA THR A 6 7.07 23.43 7.65
C THR A 6 7.56 24.85 7.90
N PRO A 7 6.88 25.88 7.35
CA PRO A 7 7.28 27.25 7.59
C PRO A 7 6.96 27.67 9.03
N LEU A 8 7.87 28.42 9.67
CA LEU A 8 7.67 28.93 11.03
C LEU A 8 6.64 30.07 11.12
N LYS A 9 6.38 30.75 9.99
CA LYS A 9 5.48 31.92 9.92
C LYS A 9 4.60 31.83 8.68
N TYR A 10 3.38 32.36 8.79
CA TYR A 10 2.47 32.46 7.67
C TYR A 10 3.04 33.40 6.60
N LYS A 11 3.00 32.98 5.34
CA LYS A 11 3.42 33.79 4.20
C LYS A 11 2.22 34.48 3.55
N PRO A 12 2.32 35.75 3.14
CA PRO A 12 1.26 36.41 2.40
C PRO A 12 1.02 35.66 1.09
N GLY A 13 -0.25 35.44 0.73
CA GLY A 13 -0.64 34.66 -0.45
C GLY A 13 -0.82 33.15 -0.19
N ALA A 14 -0.44 32.66 0.99
CA ALA A 14 -0.69 31.27 1.37
C ALA A 14 -2.16 31.00 1.72
N CYS A 15 -2.57 29.73 1.69
CA CYS A 15 -3.89 29.26 2.09
C CYS A 15 -4.26 29.77 3.48
N ALA A 16 -5.38 30.51 3.59
CA ALA A 16 -5.82 31.07 4.86
C ALA A 16 -6.22 30.01 5.89
N ASN A 17 -6.53 28.77 5.46
CA ASN A 17 -6.87 27.66 6.36
C ASN A 17 -5.61 26.99 6.91
N CYS A 18 -4.79 26.35 6.08
CA CYS A 18 -3.65 25.53 6.51
C CYS A 18 -2.27 26.22 6.45
N GLY A 19 -2.17 27.35 5.74
CA GLY A 19 -0.91 28.11 5.61
C GLY A 19 0.05 27.63 4.52
N SER A 20 -0.33 26.63 3.71
CA SER A 20 0.47 26.19 2.55
C SER A 20 0.38 27.19 1.38
N VAL A 21 1.44 27.31 0.59
CA VAL A 21 1.51 28.22 -0.57
C VAL A 21 0.97 27.57 -1.86
N SER A 22 0.84 26.25 -1.91
CA SER A 22 0.50 25.48 -3.12
C SER A 22 -0.96 25.58 -3.56
N HIS A 23 -1.89 25.89 -2.65
CA HIS A 23 -3.33 25.90 -2.94
C HIS A 23 -4.09 27.03 -2.25
N LYS A 24 -5.33 27.28 -2.70
CA LYS A 24 -6.22 28.29 -2.12
C LYS A 24 -7.09 27.68 -1.01
N LYS A 25 -7.73 28.53 -0.19
CA LYS A 25 -8.63 28.07 0.90
C LYS A 25 -9.72 27.10 0.43
N LYS A 26 -10.25 27.28 -0.78
CA LYS A 26 -11.34 26.44 -1.33
C LYS A 26 -10.89 25.02 -1.64
N ASP A 27 -9.64 24.86 -2.09
CA ASP A 27 -9.06 23.59 -2.52
C ASP A 27 -8.19 22.97 -1.42
N CYS A 28 -8.42 23.38 -0.18
CA CYS A 28 -7.64 22.94 0.98
C CYS A 28 -8.06 21.53 1.40
N LEU A 29 -7.08 20.62 1.46
CA LEU A 29 -7.28 19.23 1.89
C LEU A 29 -7.47 19.10 3.42
N GLU A 30 -7.02 20.10 4.17
CA GLU A 30 -7.21 20.15 5.62
C GLU A 30 -8.63 20.57 5.98
N ARG A 31 -9.15 19.97 7.06
CA ARG A 31 -10.47 20.31 7.61
C ARG A 31 -10.62 21.83 7.79
N PRO A 32 -11.73 22.45 7.35
CA PRO A 32 -11.95 23.88 7.53
C PRO A 32 -11.90 24.28 9.01
N ARG A 33 -10.94 25.14 9.38
CA ARG A 33 -10.79 25.64 10.75
C ARG A 33 -11.69 26.85 11.01
N LYS A 34 -12.16 26.99 12.26
CA LYS A 34 -12.89 28.19 12.72
C LYS A 34 -12.00 29.44 12.69
N ILE A 35 -10.76 29.31 13.17
CA ILE A 35 -9.73 30.35 13.07
C ILE A 35 -8.58 29.75 12.25
N GLY A 36 -8.33 30.34 11.08
CA GLY A 36 -7.34 29.81 10.13
C GLY A 36 -5.90 30.22 10.44
N ALA A 37 -4.95 29.55 9.76
CA ALA A 37 -3.51 29.79 9.85
C ALA A 37 -3.13 31.26 9.73
N LYS A 38 -3.85 32.01 8.89
CA LYS A 38 -3.61 33.43 8.62
C LYS A 38 -3.57 34.29 9.90
N PHE A 39 -4.38 33.93 10.90
CA PHE A 39 -4.52 34.71 12.13
C PHE A 39 -3.80 34.07 13.32
N THR A 40 -3.72 32.75 13.35
CA THR A 40 -3.13 32.03 14.49
C THR A 40 -1.64 31.78 14.35
N ASN A 41 -1.09 31.75 13.12
CA ASN A 41 0.28 31.28 12.83
C ASN A 41 0.59 29.89 13.41
N LYS A 42 -0.46 29.09 13.70
CA LYS A 42 -0.34 27.75 14.30
C LYS A 42 -0.67 26.67 13.28
N ASP A 43 0.05 25.56 13.39
CA ASP A 43 -0.08 24.36 12.54
C ASP A 43 0.04 24.70 11.06
N LEU A 44 1.15 25.33 10.68
CA LEU A 44 1.46 25.66 9.30
C LEU A 44 1.92 24.41 8.55
N LYS A 45 1.22 24.10 7.46
CA LYS A 45 1.54 22.94 6.62
C LYS A 45 2.67 23.25 5.64
N PRO A 46 3.50 22.25 5.30
CA PRO A 46 4.50 22.41 4.25
C PRO A 46 3.82 22.65 2.89
N ALA A 47 4.60 23.11 1.92
CA ALA A 47 4.12 23.24 0.55
C ALA A 47 3.89 21.84 -0.06
N ASP A 48 2.81 21.68 -0.82
CA ASP A 48 2.56 20.45 -1.57
C ASP A 48 3.57 20.29 -2.71
N TYR A 49 3.77 19.05 -3.15
CA TYR A 49 4.59 18.76 -4.32
C TYR A 49 3.88 19.23 -5.60
N GLU A 50 4.51 20.11 -6.36
CA GLU A 50 4.01 20.55 -7.67
C GLU A 50 4.14 19.39 -8.67
N GLN A 51 3.00 18.84 -9.09
CA GLN A 51 2.98 17.75 -10.05
C GLN A 51 3.32 18.28 -11.45
N PRO A 52 4.29 17.67 -12.15
CA PRO A 52 4.62 18.07 -13.52
C PRO A 52 3.48 17.71 -14.47
N VAL A 53 3.37 18.45 -15.58
CA VAL A 53 2.42 18.14 -16.65
C VAL A 53 2.94 16.95 -17.45
N LEU A 54 2.42 15.75 -17.15
CA LEU A 54 2.77 14.52 -17.85
C LEU A 54 1.97 14.41 -19.16
N LYS A 55 2.67 14.28 -20.29
CA LYS A 55 2.07 13.98 -21.60
C LYS A 55 2.05 12.48 -21.81
N LEU A 56 0.99 11.84 -21.34
CA LEU A 56 0.78 10.39 -21.47
C LEU A 56 -0.25 10.08 -22.56
N ASP A 57 -0.09 8.91 -23.19
CA ASP A 57 -1.05 8.35 -24.14
C ASP A 57 -2.35 7.90 -23.43
N PHE A 58 -3.36 7.49 -24.21
CA PHE A 58 -4.66 7.06 -23.67
C PHE A 58 -4.52 5.91 -22.65
N GLU A 59 -3.67 4.93 -22.95
CA GLU A 59 -3.40 3.79 -22.08
C GLU A 59 -2.61 4.22 -20.84
N GLY A 60 -1.57 5.05 -21.00
CA GLY A 60 -0.76 5.54 -19.87
C GLY A 60 -1.54 6.36 -18.84
N LYS A 61 -2.56 7.13 -19.27
CA LYS A 61 -3.45 7.86 -18.35
C LYS A 61 -4.41 6.95 -17.57
N ARG A 62 -4.68 5.75 -18.09
CA ARG A 62 -5.67 4.80 -17.56
C ARG A 62 -5.04 3.56 -16.96
N ASP A 63 -3.72 3.48 -16.97
CA ASP A 63 -3.00 2.35 -16.42
C ASP A 63 -3.31 2.23 -14.92
N ARG A 64 -3.93 1.10 -14.57
CA ARG A 64 -4.29 0.78 -13.19
C ARG A 64 -3.06 0.68 -12.28
N TRP A 65 -1.89 0.42 -12.86
CA TRP A 65 -0.63 0.24 -12.14
C TRP A 65 0.25 1.49 -12.14
N ALA A 66 -0.28 2.65 -12.57
CA ALA A 66 0.45 3.91 -12.49
C ALA A 66 0.89 4.22 -11.05
N GLY A 67 2.19 4.36 -10.82
CA GLY A 67 2.77 4.65 -9.50
C GLY A 67 3.05 3.44 -8.61
N TYR A 68 2.95 2.21 -9.14
CA TYR A 68 3.30 1.00 -8.39
C TYR A 68 4.81 0.90 -8.14
N ASP A 69 5.23 0.72 -6.88
CA ASP A 69 6.62 0.37 -6.52
C ASP A 69 6.78 -1.16 -6.54
N PRO A 70 7.70 -1.74 -7.34
CA PRO A 70 7.98 -3.17 -7.33
C PRO A 70 8.31 -3.75 -5.95
N ARG A 71 8.78 -2.93 -5.00
CA ARG A 71 9.08 -3.34 -3.63
C ARG A 71 7.82 -3.71 -2.83
N ASP A 72 6.68 -3.12 -3.16
CA ASP A 72 5.40 -3.38 -2.47
C ASP A 72 4.92 -4.83 -2.69
N TYR A 73 5.40 -5.51 -3.75
CA TYR A 73 5.12 -6.92 -3.97
C TYR A 73 5.63 -7.84 -2.85
N SER A 74 6.65 -7.39 -2.09
CA SER A 74 7.20 -8.17 -0.97
C SER A 74 6.15 -8.48 0.11
N ASN A 75 5.18 -7.60 0.35
CA ASN A 75 4.10 -7.83 1.31
C ASN A 75 3.23 -9.03 0.91
N VAL A 76 2.96 -9.17 -0.40
CA VAL A 76 2.19 -10.31 -0.93
C VAL A 76 2.95 -11.61 -0.69
N VAL A 77 4.25 -11.63 -0.96
CA VAL A 77 5.09 -12.81 -0.71
C VAL A 77 5.06 -13.19 0.77
N GLN A 78 5.20 -12.22 1.68
CA GLN A 78 5.15 -12.46 3.12
C GLN A 78 3.79 -13.03 3.55
N GLU A 79 2.68 -12.49 3.05
CA GLU A 79 1.34 -13.03 3.32
C GLU A 79 1.24 -14.50 2.89
N TYR A 80 1.70 -14.84 1.68
CA TYR A 80 1.72 -16.23 1.22
C TYR A 80 2.59 -17.13 2.10
N GLU A 81 3.78 -16.68 2.52
CA GLU A 81 4.64 -17.43 3.43
C GLU A 81 3.95 -17.71 4.77
N THR A 82 3.21 -16.75 5.33
CA THR A 82 2.45 -16.96 6.58
C THR A 82 1.30 -17.95 6.39
N ILE A 83 0.60 -17.88 5.26
CA ILE A 83 -0.48 -18.81 4.91
C ILE A 83 0.07 -20.23 4.72
N GLU A 84 1.25 -20.37 4.11
CA GLU A 84 1.87 -21.68 3.92
C GLU A 84 2.34 -22.29 5.25
N LYS A 85 2.98 -21.50 6.13
CA LYS A 85 3.38 -21.94 7.48
C LYS A 85 2.18 -22.41 8.30
N THR A 86 1.12 -21.61 8.34
CA THR A 86 -0.11 -21.96 9.07
C THR A 86 -0.78 -23.22 8.51
N LYS A 87 -0.82 -23.38 7.18
CA LYS A 87 -1.31 -24.61 6.54
C LYS A 87 -0.46 -25.83 6.91
N GLN A 88 0.86 -25.68 6.96
CA GLN A 88 1.77 -26.76 7.36
C GLN A 88 1.54 -27.18 8.81
N GLU A 89 1.42 -26.22 9.74
CA GLU A 89 1.14 -26.49 11.15
C GLU A 89 -0.22 -27.16 11.39
N LEU A 90 -1.26 -26.73 10.67
CA LEU A 90 -2.58 -27.36 10.77
C LEU A 90 -2.56 -28.80 10.24
N LYS A 91 -1.82 -29.04 9.16
CA LYS A 91 -1.62 -30.39 8.61
C LYS A 91 -0.83 -31.27 9.59
N SER A 92 0.26 -30.77 10.18
CA SER A 92 1.06 -31.54 11.13
C SER A 92 0.26 -31.91 12.38
N LYS A 93 -0.49 -30.96 12.97
CA LYS A 93 -1.39 -31.22 14.11
C LYS A 93 -2.43 -32.29 13.80
N LYS A 94 -3.04 -32.23 12.61
CA LYS A 94 -4.01 -33.26 12.19
C LYS A 94 -3.38 -34.65 12.07
N LEU A 95 -2.17 -34.74 11.49
CA LEU A 95 -1.45 -36.00 11.39
C LEU A 95 -1.07 -36.56 12.77
N GLU A 96 -0.63 -35.72 13.70
CA GLU A 96 -0.35 -36.12 15.09
C GLU A 96 -1.61 -36.67 15.78
N GLU A 97 -2.75 -36.00 15.63
CA GLU A 97 -4.03 -36.48 16.14
C GLU A 97 -4.45 -37.82 15.54
N ASP A 98 -4.29 -38.00 14.23
CA ASP A 98 -4.65 -39.24 13.53
C ASP A 98 -3.74 -40.42 13.94
N ILE A 99 -2.45 -40.16 14.20
CA ILE A 99 -1.50 -41.14 14.75
C ILE A 99 -1.91 -41.54 16.18
N LEU A 100 -2.26 -40.57 17.03
CA LEU A 100 -2.70 -40.81 18.40
C LEU A 100 -4.00 -41.62 18.47
N LYS A 101 -4.93 -41.39 17.53
CA LYS A 101 -6.20 -42.12 17.43
C LYS A 101 -6.03 -43.54 16.86
N GLY A 102 -4.82 -43.94 16.47
CA GLY A 102 -4.50 -45.32 16.05
C GLY A 102 -5.11 -45.75 14.71
N THR A 103 -5.70 -44.83 13.95
CA THR A 103 -6.32 -45.10 12.64
C THR A 103 -5.29 -44.93 11.53
N SER A 104 -4.29 -45.82 11.45
CA SER A 104 -3.33 -45.76 10.34
C SER A 104 -3.93 -46.39 9.07
N SER A 105 -4.53 -45.56 8.21
CA SER A 105 -4.76 -45.91 6.81
C SER A 105 -3.76 -45.17 5.92
N VAL A 106 -3.12 -45.93 5.03
CA VAL A 106 -1.92 -45.56 4.23
C VAL A 106 -2.21 -44.46 3.19
N GLU A 107 -3.47 -43.99 3.08
CA GLU A 107 -3.93 -43.02 2.08
C GLU A 107 -3.52 -41.56 2.41
N SER A 108 -3.35 -41.22 3.70
CA SER A 108 -3.13 -39.85 4.17
C SER A 108 -1.73 -39.28 3.87
N LEU A 109 -0.74 -40.14 3.60
CA LEU A 109 0.66 -39.74 3.34
C LEU A 109 0.86 -39.15 1.92
N LYS A 110 -0.02 -39.45 0.96
CA LYS A 110 0.13 -39.00 -0.44
C LYS A 110 -0.21 -37.51 -0.64
N VAL A 111 -1.00 -36.90 0.25
CA VAL A 111 -1.43 -35.49 0.15
C VAL A 111 -0.38 -34.52 0.73
N ALA A 112 0.65 -35.03 1.41
CA ALA A 112 1.68 -34.23 2.07
C ALA A 112 2.82 -33.78 1.14
N ILE A 113 2.91 -34.29 -0.10
CA ILE A 113 4.10 -34.14 -0.96
C ILE A 113 3.86 -33.24 -2.19
N GLU A 114 2.65 -32.70 -2.41
CA GLU A 114 2.46 -31.73 -3.50
C GLU A 114 2.43 -30.30 -2.95
N PRO A 115 3.52 -29.52 -3.09
CA PRO A 115 3.44 -28.08 -3.03
C PRO A 115 2.46 -27.64 -4.10
N SER A 116 1.39 -26.94 -3.72
CA SER A 116 0.52 -26.26 -4.67
C SER A 116 1.30 -25.09 -5.27
N TYR A 117 2.20 -25.41 -6.20
CA TYR A 117 2.90 -24.45 -7.03
C TYR A 117 1.85 -23.56 -7.66
N ILE A 118 1.86 -22.28 -7.29
CA ILE A 118 1.15 -21.24 -8.02
C ILE A 118 1.66 -21.37 -9.45
N LYS A 119 0.83 -21.94 -10.34
CA LYS A 119 1.09 -21.95 -11.78
C LYS A 119 1.27 -20.50 -12.18
N GLY A 120 2.52 -20.07 -12.28
CA GLY A 120 2.90 -18.74 -12.72
C GLY A 120 2.08 -18.42 -13.95
N ASN A 121 1.24 -17.39 -13.82
CA ASN A 121 0.37 -16.96 -14.89
C ASN A 121 1.30 -16.63 -16.07
N ARG A 122 1.25 -17.44 -17.12
CA ARG A 122 1.86 -17.16 -18.42
C ARG A 122 1.13 -15.96 -19.00
N ILE A 123 1.41 -14.77 -18.47
CA ILE A 123 1.12 -13.52 -19.17
C ILE A 123 2.18 -13.47 -20.25
N GLY A 124 1.80 -14.00 -21.42
CA GLY A 124 2.64 -14.04 -22.59
C GLY A 124 3.17 -12.65 -22.90
N ARG A 125 4.47 -12.59 -23.14
CA ARG A 125 5.03 -11.68 -24.13
C ARG A 125 4.17 -11.81 -25.39
N LYS A 126 3.28 -10.86 -25.64
CA LYS A 126 2.96 -10.48 -27.00
C LYS A 126 3.90 -9.33 -27.35
N CYS A 127 4.53 -9.53 -28.49
CA CYS A 127 5.51 -8.68 -29.15
C CYS A 127 5.07 -7.23 -29.27
#